data_AF-A0A1M5JRD7-F1
#
_entry.id   AF-A0A1M5JRD7-F1
#
_cell.length_a   1.000
_cell.length_b   1.000
_cell.length_c   1.000
_cell.angle_alpha   90.00
_cell.angle_beta   90.00
_cell.angle_gamma   90.00
#
_symmetry.space_group_name_H-M   'P 1'
#
loop_
_entity.id
_entity.type
_entity.pdbx_description
1 polymer ?
#
loop_
_entity_poly.entity_id
_entity_poly.type
_entity_poly.pdbx_seq_one_letter_code
_entity_poly.pdbx_strand_id
1 'polypeptide(L)'
;MTAGRGSDAVLVLPSAGPDPIPLPTALAAVLGYARGRRPLFFRSPSQPQGRWVEVLAYALDRFDGQAPETADRPTDRDVLVAEGLHGRLDPAAWREVRGTLDDVWPLVRTMLDRAAGRPMWELPDDEFSVLGEPGTVGAALRTLTGSPGARHVVAALHSRYPGLVPLVDGVTRRQLYGHVSEGDSGPEAVVHRELTANAAAFASLETATAALIGRPLTRLRLHDVLLWLSGSLRMTHAVAVGRALAADSEQGLDALLPA
;
A
#
# COMPACT_ATOMS: atom_id res chain seq x y z
N MET A 1 -38.34 9.13 20.14
CA MET A 1 -38.23 8.78 18.71
C MET A 1 -36.76 8.85 18.35
N THR A 2 -36.23 7.70 17.97
CA THR A 2 -34.81 7.36 17.85
C THR A 2 -34.11 8.16 16.76
N ALA A 3 -33.01 8.83 17.15
CA ALA A 3 -32.00 9.31 16.21
C ALA A 3 -31.52 8.13 15.35
N GLY A 4 -31.59 8.30 14.04
CA GLY A 4 -31.04 7.33 13.09
C GLY A 4 -29.57 7.11 13.40
N ARG A 5 -29.19 5.85 13.64
CA ARG A 5 -27.78 5.47 13.67
C ARG A 5 -27.21 5.77 12.30
N GLY A 6 -26.10 6.48 12.29
CA GLY A 6 -25.31 6.75 11.10
C GLY A 6 -25.09 5.49 10.27
N SER A 7 -25.08 5.66 8.96
CA SER A 7 -24.70 4.59 8.06
C SER A 7 -23.22 4.30 8.32
N ASP A 8 -22.91 3.27 9.12
CA ASP A 8 -21.54 2.78 9.32
C ASP A 8 -20.98 2.38 7.95
N ALA A 9 -20.29 3.30 7.28
CA ALA A 9 -19.63 3.02 6.02
C ALA A 9 -18.65 1.86 6.23
N VAL A 10 -18.67 0.88 5.33
CA VAL A 10 -17.81 -0.29 5.39
C VAL A 10 -16.99 -0.43 4.11
N LEU A 11 -15.82 -1.04 4.24
CA LEU A 11 -15.01 -1.51 3.13
C LEU A 11 -15.26 -3.01 2.94
N VAL A 12 -15.79 -3.39 1.77
CA VAL A 12 -15.95 -4.79 1.37
C VAL A 12 -14.71 -5.19 0.58
N LEU A 13 -13.73 -5.79 1.28
CA LEU A 13 -12.44 -6.22 0.73
C LEU A 13 -12.27 -7.73 0.95
N PRO A 14 -12.84 -8.60 0.08
CA PRO A 14 -12.69 -10.04 0.20
C PRO A 14 -11.24 -10.50 0.37
N SER A 15 -10.30 -9.82 -0.28
CA SER A 15 -8.86 -10.08 -0.15
C SER A 15 -8.30 -9.81 1.25
N ALA A 16 -8.97 -8.99 2.07
CA ALA A 16 -8.57 -8.67 3.43
C ALA A 16 -9.34 -9.47 4.51
N GLY A 17 -10.29 -10.32 4.10
CA GLY A 17 -11.09 -11.16 4.99
C GLY A 17 -12.54 -11.32 4.53
N PRO A 18 -13.31 -12.24 5.15
CA PRO A 18 -14.70 -12.51 4.77
C PRO A 18 -15.68 -11.42 5.22
N ASP A 19 -15.34 -10.70 6.29
CA ASP A 19 -16.22 -9.70 6.89
C ASP A 19 -15.88 -8.28 6.37
N PRO A 20 -16.89 -7.43 6.07
CA PRO A 20 -16.64 -6.03 5.77
C PRO A 20 -15.91 -5.32 6.91
N ILE A 21 -14.96 -4.44 6.57
CA ILE A 21 -14.18 -3.67 7.54
C ILE A 21 -14.91 -2.33 7.80
N PRO A 22 -15.39 -2.06 9.03
CA PRO A 22 -15.97 -0.76 9.34
C PRO A 22 -14.97 0.36 9.15
N LEU A 23 -15.39 1.51 8.61
CA LEU A 23 -14.50 2.63 8.34
C LEU A 23 -13.74 3.15 9.58
N PRO A 24 -14.33 3.22 10.79
CA PRO A 24 -13.57 3.54 12.02
C PRO A 24 -12.46 2.53 12.33
N THR A 25 -12.68 1.24 12.01
CA THR A 25 -11.68 0.18 12.17
C THR A 25 -10.56 0.34 11.13
N ALA A 26 -10.90 0.62 9.87
CA ALA A 26 -9.91 0.88 8.83
C ALA A 26 -9.04 2.10 9.16
N LEU A 27 -9.65 3.21 9.61
CA LEU A 27 -8.92 4.42 10.02
C LEU A 27 -7.99 4.14 11.20
N ALA A 28 -8.47 3.43 12.23
CA ALA A 28 -7.63 3.01 13.36
C ALA A 28 -6.45 2.13 12.90
N ALA A 29 -6.70 1.16 12.01
CA ALA A 29 -5.65 0.29 11.48
C ALA A 29 -4.56 1.10 10.75
N VAL A 30 -4.96 2.05 9.90
CA VAL A 30 -4.03 2.91 9.15
C VAL A 30 -3.26 3.85 10.09
N LEU A 31 -3.91 4.43 11.09
CA LEU A 31 -3.24 5.25 12.11
C LEU A 31 -2.22 4.44 12.92
N GLY A 32 -2.58 3.22 13.33
CA GLY A 32 -1.67 2.31 14.01
C GLY A 32 -0.50 1.88 13.13
N TYR A 33 -0.73 1.66 11.84
CA TYR A 33 0.34 1.45 10.86
C TYR A 33 1.26 2.67 10.76
N ALA A 34 0.69 3.87 10.72
CA ALA A 34 1.43 5.11 10.54
C ALA A 34 2.33 5.47 11.72
N ARG A 35 1.80 5.32 12.94
CA ARG A 35 2.39 5.91 14.16
C ARG A 35 2.76 4.87 15.21
N GLY A 36 2.39 3.61 15.02
CA GLY A 36 2.68 2.54 15.96
C GLY A 36 4.18 2.41 16.20
N ARG A 37 4.54 2.23 17.47
CA ARG A 37 5.92 2.07 17.92
C ARG A 37 6.13 0.67 18.48
N ARG A 38 7.36 0.20 18.40
CA ARG A 38 7.78 -1.06 19.00
C ARG A 38 9.13 -0.89 19.72
N PRO A 39 9.35 -1.66 20.79
CA PRO A 39 10.66 -1.73 21.41
C PRO A 39 11.64 -2.46 20.48
N LEU A 40 12.82 -1.86 20.29
CA LEU A 40 13.97 -2.47 19.62
C LEU A 40 15.15 -2.47 20.59
N PHE A 41 15.73 -3.64 20.82
CA PHE A 41 16.99 -3.73 21.55
C PHE A 41 18.15 -3.38 20.61
N PHE A 42 18.89 -2.32 20.92
CA PHE A 42 19.98 -1.81 20.09
C PHE A 42 21.27 -1.70 20.88
N ARG A 43 22.38 -2.11 20.25
CA ARG A 43 23.76 -1.97 20.77
C ARG A 43 24.54 -1.04 19.87
N SER A 44 25.29 -0.12 20.47
CA SER A 44 26.22 0.78 19.77
C SER A 44 27.63 0.65 20.36
N PRO A 45 28.69 1.09 19.66
CA PRO A 45 30.02 1.15 20.24
C PRO A 45 30.09 1.95 21.56
N SER A 46 29.26 2.99 21.68
CA SER A 46 29.13 3.80 22.90
C SER A 46 28.26 3.18 24.01
N GLN A 47 27.46 2.17 23.70
CA GLN A 47 26.63 1.42 24.66
C GLN A 47 26.70 -0.09 24.34
N PRO A 48 27.82 -0.75 24.66
CA PRO A 48 28.03 -2.16 24.28
C PRO A 48 27.07 -3.12 24.99
N GLN A 49 26.55 -2.75 26.16
CA GLN A 49 25.53 -3.52 26.89
C GLN A 49 24.17 -3.47 26.17
N GLY A 50 23.93 -2.41 25.38
CA GLY A 50 22.68 -2.16 24.67
C GLY A 50 21.60 -1.54 25.53
N ARG A 51 20.56 -1.03 24.85
CA ARG A 51 19.36 -0.47 25.48
C ARG A 51 18.13 -0.74 24.62
N TRP A 52 16.97 -0.71 25.25
CA TRP A 52 15.69 -0.65 24.56
C TRP A 52 15.44 0.77 24.06
N VAL A 53 15.01 0.89 22.81
CA VAL A 53 14.56 2.15 22.21
C VAL A 53 13.24 1.93 21.50
N GLU A 54 12.35 2.91 21.56
CA GLU A 54 11.09 2.88 20.82
C GLU A 54 11.30 3.37 19.39
N VAL A 55 11.03 2.53 18.41
CA VAL A 55 11.12 2.83 16.97
C VAL A 55 9.76 2.65 16.30
N LEU A 56 9.55 3.25 15.12
CA LEU A 56 8.35 2.97 14.34
C LEU A 56 8.27 1.47 14.03
N ALA A 57 7.08 0.89 14.24
CA ALA A 57 6.82 -0.51 14.00
C ALA A 57 6.74 -0.82 12.49
N TYR A 58 6.37 0.18 11.69
CA TYR A 58 6.12 0.06 10.26
C TYR A 58 6.89 1.11 9.46
N ALA A 59 6.83 0.97 8.13
CA ALA A 59 7.70 1.69 7.22
C ALA A 59 7.12 2.99 6.66
N LEU A 60 6.01 3.51 7.20
CA LEU A 60 5.32 4.67 6.62
C LEU A 60 6.28 5.85 6.37
N ASP A 61 6.94 6.39 7.39
CA ASP A 61 7.79 7.59 7.19
C ASP A 61 9.03 7.33 6.31
N ARG A 62 9.55 6.09 6.32
CA ARG A 62 10.77 5.69 5.60
C ARG A 62 10.51 5.31 4.14
N PHE A 63 9.27 5.00 3.79
CA PHE A 63 8.85 4.65 2.44
C PHE A 63 7.84 5.69 1.92
N ASP A 64 6.61 5.66 2.43
CA ASP A 64 5.51 6.58 2.05
C ASP A 64 5.82 8.05 2.37
N GLY A 65 6.70 8.29 3.34
CA GLY A 65 7.09 9.63 3.74
C GLY A 65 8.12 10.31 2.85
N GLN A 66 8.65 9.59 1.86
CA GLN A 66 9.66 10.09 0.93
C GLN A 66 8.98 10.81 -0.24
N ALA A 67 9.58 11.92 -0.70
CA ALA A 67 9.16 12.53 -1.96
C ALA A 67 9.39 11.54 -3.11
N PRO A 68 8.40 11.34 -4.01
CA PRO A 68 8.56 10.52 -5.21
C PRO A 68 9.74 11.01 -6.05
N GLU A 69 10.48 10.07 -6.63
CA GLU A 69 11.53 10.41 -7.58
C GLU A 69 10.91 10.82 -8.93
N THR A 70 11.36 11.97 -9.45
CA THR A 70 10.78 12.60 -10.66
C THR A 70 11.69 12.53 -11.87
N ALA A 71 12.88 11.94 -11.74
CA ALA A 71 13.76 11.69 -12.88
C ALA A 71 13.04 10.86 -13.98
N ASP A 72 13.36 11.13 -15.24
CA ASP A 72 12.81 10.48 -16.44
C ASP A 72 13.28 9.03 -16.65
N ARG A 73 14.17 8.58 -15.77
CA ARG A 73 14.73 7.23 -15.71
C ARG A 73 14.86 6.78 -14.25
N PRO A 74 14.98 5.46 -13.98
CA PRO A 74 15.15 5.00 -12.61
C PRO A 74 16.52 5.45 -12.08
N THR A 75 16.64 5.70 -10.77
CA THR A 75 17.84 6.21 -10.09
C THR A 75 18.21 5.32 -8.89
N ASP A 76 19.38 5.54 -8.30
CA ASP A 76 19.81 4.83 -7.09
C ASP A 76 18.86 5.11 -5.91
N ARG A 77 18.20 6.28 -5.91
CA ARG A 77 17.20 6.65 -4.90
C ARG A 77 16.02 5.68 -4.90
N ASP A 78 15.62 5.17 -6.07
CA ASP A 78 14.53 4.20 -6.16
C ASP A 78 14.83 2.92 -5.38
N VAL A 79 16.06 2.41 -5.51
CA VAL A 79 16.51 1.22 -4.81
C VAL A 79 16.58 1.49 -3.30
N LEU A 80 17.13 2.65 -2.90
CA LEU A 80 17.23 3.03 -1.48
C LEU A 80 15.86 3.17 -0.81
N VAL A 81 14.87 3.74 -1.50
CA VAL A 81 13.49 3.83 -0.99
C VAL A 81 12.89 2.43 -0.86
N ALA A 82 13.10 1.54 -1.83
CA ALA A 82 12.63 0.16 -1.76
C ALA A 82 13.29 -0.64 -0.60
N GLU A 83 14.58 -0.44 -0.32
CA GLU A 83 15.25 -0.98 0.88
C GLU A 83 14.64 -0.44 2.18
N GLY A 84 14.19 0.83 2.12
CA GLY A 84 13.37 1.47 3.14
C GLY A 84 12.04 0.74 3.41
N LEU A 85 11.57 -0.14 2.55
CA LEU A 85 10.42 -1.00 2.83
C LEU A 85 10.84 -2.44 3.15
N HIS A 86 11.64 -3.06 2.29
CA HIS A 86 11.91 -4.50 2.32
C HIS A 86 13.22 -4.89 3.00
N GLY A 87 13.98 -3.93 3.51
CA GLY A 87 15.29 -4.15 4.12
C GLY A 87 16.43 -4.09 3.10
N ARG A 88 17.65 -4.01 3.65
CA ARG A 88 18.89 -3.84 2.88
C ARG A 88 19.19 -5.04 2.00
N LEU A 89 19.63 -4.74 0.79
CA LEU A 89 20.17 -5.68 -0.18
C LEU A 89 21.68 -5.81 0.04
N ASP A 90 22.23 -6.97 -0.32
CA ASP A 90 23.66 -7.09 -0.53
C ASP A 90 24.08 -6.42 -1.86
N PRO A 91 25.37 -6.19 -2.11
CA PRO A 91 25.83 -5.52 -3.33
C PRO A 91 25.49 -6.23 -4.65
N ALA A 92 25.25 -7.55 -4.66
CA ALA A 92 24.87 -8.27 -5.86
C ALA A 92 23.37 -8.07 -6.14
N ALA A 93 22.52 -8.28 -5.13
CA ALA A 93 21.09 -8.08 -5.23
C ALA A 93 20.73 -6.61 -5.51
N TRP A 94 21.48 -5.66 -4.95
CA TRP A 94 21.32 -4.24 -5.25
C TRP A 94 21.52 -3.95 -6.74
N ARG A 95 22.60 -4.48 -7.33
CA ARG A 95 22.89 -4.31 -8.77
C ARG A 95 21.86 -5.00 -9.65
N GLU A 96 21.36 -6.17 -9.23
CA GLU A 96 20.29 -6.88 -9.92
C GLU A 96 18.99 -6.07 -9.94
N VAL A 97 18.58 -5.49 -8.81
CA VAL A 97 17.38 -4.62 -8.74
C VAL A 97 17.57 -3.36 -9.60
N ARG A 98 18.76 -2.73 -9.53
CA ARG A 98 19.10 -1.57 -10.39
C ARG A 98 19.00 -1.92 -11.88
N GLY A 99 19.63 -3.01 -12.30
CA GLY A 99 19.57 -3.49 -13.69
C GLY A 99 18.14 -3.85 -14.10
N THR A 100 17.39 -4.52 -13.24
CA THR A 100 15.98 -4.87 -13.52
C THR A 100 15.13 -3.61 -13.69
N LEU A 101 15.34 -2.56 -12.88
CA LEU A 101 14.65 -1.29 -13.04
C LEU A 101 14.96 -0.63 -14.40
N ASP A 102 16.21 -0.69 -14.85
CA ASP A 102 16.60 -0.22 -16.18
C ASP A 102 15.92 -1.04 -17.29
N ASP A 103 15.89 -2.36 -17.16
CA ASP A 103 15.32 -3.29 -18.14
C ASP A 103 13.80 -3.14 -18.27
N VAL A 104 13.08 -2.95 -17.17
CA VAL A 104 11.61 -2.80 -17.18
C VAL A 104 11.14 -1.37 -17.48
N TRP A 105 12.05 -0.39 -17.50
CA TRP A 105 11.66 1.02 -17.69
C TRP A 105 10.88 1.29 -18.98
N PRO A 106 11.21 0.71 -20.15
CA PRO A 106 10.40 0.88 -21.36
C PRO A 106 8.96 0.34 -21.20
N LEU A 107 8.78 -0.77 -20.49
CA LEU A 107 7.47 -1.32 -20.17
C LEU A 107 6.68 -0.38 -19.25
N VAL A 108 7.34 0.15 -18.21
CA VAL A 108 6.75 1.12 -17.27
C VAL A 108 6.31 2.38 -18.03
N ARG A 109 7.14 2.92 -18.92
CA ARG A 109 6.76 4.07 -19.75
C ARG A 109 5.52 3.80 -20.60
N THR A 110 5.47 2.65 -21.26
CA THR A 110 4.30 2.26 -22.07
C THR A 110 3.03 2.14 -21.22
N MET A 111 3.15 1.56 -20.02
CA MET A 111 2.05 1.46 -19.05
C MET A 111 1.58 2.84 -18.59
N LEU A 112 2.49 3.79 -18.35
CA LEU A 112 2.16 5.16 -17.95
C LEU A 112 1.48 5.95 -19.08
N ASP A 113 2.00 5.85 -20.31
CA ASP A 113 1.41 6.48 -21.49
C ASP A 113 -0.03 5.98 -21.70
N ARG A 114 -0.25 4.67 -21.52
CA ARG A 114 -1.58 4.05 -21.60
C ARG A 114 -2.52 4.47 -20.47
N ALA A 115 -2.01 4.56 -19.24
CA ALA A 115 -2.78 5.07 -18.11
C ALA A 115 -3.18 6.55 -18.33
N ALA A 116 -2.38 7.30 -19.10
CA ALA A 116 -2.64 8.70 -19.45
C ALA A 116 -2.89 9.59 -18.21
N GLY A 117 -2.12 9.35 -17.16
CA GLY A 117 -2.23 10.07 -15.87
C GLY A 117 -3.38 9.62 -14.97
N ARG A 118 -4.23 8.68 -15.41
CA ARG A 118 -5.30 8.12 -14.58
C ARG A 118 -4.72 7.18 -13.52
N PRO A 119 -5.19 7.25 -12.27
CA PRO A 119 -4.89 6.22 -11.28
C PRO A 119 -5.57 4.90 -11.64
N MET A 120 -5.10 3.81 -11.04
CA MET A 120 -5.54 2.45 -11.29
C MET A 120 -7.07 2.30 -11.24
N TRP A 121 -7.72 2.86 -10.22
CA TRP A 121 -9.17 2.75 -10.00
C TRP A 121 -10.04 3.59 -10.96
N GLU A 122 -9.43 4.39 -11.83
CA GLU A 122 -10.12 5.13 -12.91
C GLU A 122 -9.87 4.53 -14.29
N LEU A 123 -9.03 3.49 -14.37
CA LEU A 123 -8.83 2.76 -15.60
C LEU A 123 -10.04 1.87 -15.89
N PRO A 124 -10.38 1.66 -17.17
CA PRO A 124 -11.49 0.79 -17.54
C PRO A 124 -11.13 -0.69 -17.30
N ASP A 125 -12.15 -1.53 -17.08
CA ASP A 125 -11.99 -2.94 -16.68
C ASP A 125 -11.18 -3.77 -17.69
N ASP A 126 -11.21 -3.42 -18.98
CA ASP A 126 -10.46 -4.08 -20.05
C ASP A 126 -8.94 -3.95 -19.87
N GLU A 127 -8.47 -2.95 -19.12
CA GLU A 127 -7.06 -2.83 -18.72
C GLU A 127 -6.59 -3.96 -17.80
N PHE A 128 -7.52 -4.68 -17.17
CA PHE A 128 -7.22 -5.78 -16.25
C PHE A 128 -7.80 -7.12 -16.70
N SER A 129 -8.19 -7.22 -17.98
CA SER A 129 -8.69 -8.45 -18.59
C SER A 129 -7.70 -9.05 -19.59
N VAL A 130 -7.57 -10.38 -19.58
CA VAL A 130 -6.79 -11.13 -20.57
C VAL A 130 -7.30 -10.94 -22.00
N LEU A 131 -8.58 -10.56 -22.18
CA LEU A 131 -9.16 -10.30 -23.49
C LEU A 131 -8.68 -8.98 -24.10
N GLY A 132 -8.23 -8.03 -23.27
CA GLY A 132 -7.63 -6.77 -23.71
C GLY A 132 -6.15 -6.89 -24.06
N GLU A 133 -5.52 -8.04 -23.77
CA GLU A 133 -4.09 -8.25 -23.94
C GLU A 133 -3.69 -8.53 -25.41
N PRO A 134 -2.45 -8.18 -25.82
CA PRO A 134 -1.35 -7.62 -25.04
C PRO A 134 -1.38 -6.09 -24.87
N GLY A 135 -0.58 -5.59 -23.94
CA GLY A 135 -0.30 -4.16 -23.80
C GLY A 135 -1.25 -3.40 -22.89
N THR A 136 -2.05 -4.10 -22.08
CA THR A 136 -2.85 -3.51 -21.00
C THR A 136 -1.99 -3.18 -19.77
N VAL A 137 -2.50 -2.32 -18.89
CA VAL A 137 -1.86 -2.03 -17.60
C VAL A 137 -1.73 -3.29 -16.75
N GLY A 138 -2.77 -4.12 -16.67
CA GLY A 138 -2.75 -5.39 -15.95
C GLY A 138 -1.68 -6.36 -16.46
N ALA A 139 -1.51 -6.48 -17.78
CA ALA A 139 -0.44 -7.30 -18.36
C ALA A 139 0.95 -6.78 -18.00
N ALA A 140 1.16 -5.46 -18.02
CA ALA A 140 2.42 -4.85 -17.63
C ALA A 140 2.73 -5.13 -16.14
N LEU A 141 1.76 -4.92 -15.25
CA LEU A 141 1.92 -5.21 -13.82
C LEU A 141 2.19 -6.69 -13.55
N ARG A 142 1.53 -7.61 -14.26
CA ARG A 142 1.80 -9.05 -14.16
C ARG A 142 3.25 -9.36 -14.53
N THR A 143 3.79 -8.75 -15.59
CA THR A 143 5.20 -8.92 -15.97
C THR A 143 6.14 -8.39 -14.91
N LEU A 144 5.89 -7.18 -14.37
CA LEU A 144 6.72 -6.57 -13.31
C LEU A 144 6.80 -7.43 -12.05
N THR A 145 5.70 -8.07 -11.67
CA THR A 145 5.64 -8.91 -10.47
C THR A 145 6.26 -10.30 -10.65
N GLY A 146 6.61 -10.68 -11.89
CA GLY A 146 7.30 -11.94 -12.21
C GLY A 146 8.83 -11.84 -12.25
N SER A 147 9.40 -10.63 -12.14
CA SER A 147 10.85 -10.40 -12.29
C SER A 147 11.68 -10.83 -11.07
N PRO A 148 12.99 -11.13 -11.24
CA PRO A 148 13.91 -11.23 -10.11
C PRO A 148 13.89 -9.96 -9.27
N GLY A 149 13.96 -10.10 -7.94
CA GLY A 149 13.87 -8.93 -7.05
C GLY A 149 12.53 -8.18 -7.10
N ALA A 150 11.46 -8.76 -7.66
CA ALA A 150 10.17 -8.11 -7.90
C ALA A 150 9.66 -7.26 -6.74
N ARG A 151 9.79 -7.70 -5.48
CA ARG A 151 9.33 -6.90 -4.33
C ARG A 151 10.01 -5.52 -4.26
N HIS A 152 11.31 -5.45 -4.51
CA HIS A 152 12.07 -4.19 -4.45
C HIS A 152 11.81 -3.33 -5.69
N VAL A 153 11.68 -3.97 -6.86
CA VAL A 153 11.30 -3.28 -8.12
C VAL A 153 9.89 -2.69 -8.00
N VAL A 154 8.91 -3.46 -7.56
CA VAL A 154 7.53 -3.02 -7.35
C VAL A 154 7.47 -1.93 -6.28
N ALA A 155 8.22 -2.05 -5.17
CA ALA A 155 8.26 -0.99 -4.16
C ALA A 155 8.84 0.33 -4.71
N ALA A 156 9.90 0.26 -5.51
CA ALA A 156 10.45 1.43 -6.20
C ALA A 156 9.42 2.07 -7.14
N LEU A 157 8.74 1.27 -7.96
CA LEU A 157 7.73 1.75 -8.91
C LEU A 157 6.48 2.28 -8.22
N HIS A 158 6.03 1.64 -7.13
CA HIS A 158 4.93 2.11 -6.29
C HIS A 158 5.26 3.46 -5.67
N SER A 159 6.47 3.66 -5.15
CA SER A 159 6.90 4.95 -4.59
C SER A 159 6.82 6.09 -5.62
N ARG A 160 7.15 5.81 -6.88
CA ARG A 160 7.01 6.77 -7.98
C ARG A 160 5.58 6.98 -8.44
N TYR A 161 4.80 5.90 -8.50
CA TYR A 161 3.46 5.88 -9.08
C TYR A 161 2.45 5.25 -8.11
N PRO A 162 2.23 5.86 -6.92
CA PRO A 162 1.44 5.28 -5.83
C PRO A 162 -0.07 5.22 -6.14
N GLY A 163 -0.50 5.85 -7.23
CA GLY A 163 -1.86 5.75 -7.75
C GLY A 163 -2.05 4.62 -8.78
N LEU A 164 -0.98 4.02 -9.29
CA LEU A 164 -1.06 3.11 -10.45
C LEU A 164 -0.44 1.72 -10.18
N VAL A 165 0.68 1.66 -9.46
CA VAL A 165 1.39 0.40 -9.22
C VAL A 165 1.01 -0.12 -7.83
N PRO A 166 0.26 -1.24 -7.69
CA PRO A 166 -0.08 -1.80 -6.40
C PRO A 166 1.15 -2.35 -5.67
N LEU A 167 1.23 -2.14 -4.34
CA LEU A 167 2.35 -2.63 -3.53
C LEU A 167 2.15 -4.08 -3.11
N VAL A 168 2.33 -4.99 -4.07
CA VAL A 168 2.16 -6.43 -3.85
C VAL A 168 3.48 -7.11 -3.45
N ASP A 169 3.38 -8.01 -2.47
CA ASP A 169 4.44 -8.87 -1.97
C ASP A 169 3.95 -10.33 -1.83
N GLY A 170 4.80 -11.22 -1.33
CA GLY A 170 4.43 -12.62 -1.18
C GLY A 170 3.26 -12.90 -0.23
N VAL A 171 2.94 -11.97 0.68
CA VAL A 171 1.81 -12.09 1.63
C VAL A 171 0.52 -11.65 0.96
N THR A 172 0.50 -10.42 0.46
CA THR A 172 -0.65 -9.80 -0.20
C THR A 172 -1.03 -10.53 -1.48
N ARG A 173 -0.06 -10.99 -2.27
CA ARG A 173 -0.33 -11.75 -3.50
C ARG A 173 -1.08 -13.06 -3.23
N ARG A 174 -0.77 -13.77 -2.15
CA ARG A 174 -1.49 -15.00 -1.77
C ARG A 174 -2.93 -14.72 -1.38
N GLN A 175 -3.18 -13.60 -0.71
CA GLN A 175 -4.53 -13.17 -0.37
C GLN A 175 -5.33 -12.87 -1.64
N LEU A 176 -4.74 -12.14 -2.59
CA LEU A 176 -5.42 -11.75 -3.84
C LEU A 176 -5.73 -12.93 -4.76
N TYR A 177 -4.85 -13.94 -4.84
CA TYR A 177 -5.00 -15.05 -5.79
C TYR A 177 -6.30 -15.84 -5.63
N GLY A 178 -6.81 -15.97 -4.39
CA GLY A 178 -8.08 -16.65 -4.13
C GLY A 178 -9.33 -15.93 -4.68
N HIS A 179 -9.18 -14.68 -5.13
CA HIS A 179 -10.26 -13.81 -5.57
C HIS A 179 -10.17 -13.41 -7.06
N VAL A 180 -9.20 -13.98 -7.77
CA VAL A 180 -9.09 -13.84 -9.23
C VAL A 180 -10.26 -14.58 -9.88
N SER A 181 -10.92 -13.94 -10.83
CA SER A 181 -12.02 -14.49 -11.61
C SER A 181 -11.57 -14.91 -13.01
N GLU A 182 -12.40 -15.69 -13.70
CA GLU A 182 -12.15 -16.00 -15.11
C GLU A 182 -12.05 -14.71 -15.93
N GLY A 183 -11.00 -14.61 -16.75
CA GLY A 183 -10.74 -13.45 -17.60
C GLY A 183 -9.90 -12.33 -16.95
N ASP A 184 -9.61 -12.40 -15.66
CA ASP A 184 -8.72 -11.45 -14.97
C ASP A 184 -7.26 -11.64 -15.46
N SER A 185 -6.57 -10.54 -15.79
CA SER A 185 -5.14 -10.55 -16.15
C SER A 185 -4.25 -11.02 -15.01
N GLY A 186 -4.67 -10.85 -13.76
CA GLY A 186 -3.88 -11.19 -12.58
C GLY A 186 -4.49 -10.65 -11.29
N PRO A 187 -3.77 -10.77 -10.15
CA PRO A 187 -4.17 -10.22 -8.86
C PRO A 187 -4.56 -8.74 -8.88
N GLU A 188 -3.98 -7.97 -9.81
CA GLU A 188 -4.24 -6.54 -9.97
C GLU A 188 -5.68 -6.24 -10.40
N ALA A 189 -6.36 -7.17 -11.09
CA ALA A 189 -7.78 -7.07 -11.40
C ALA A 189 -8.65 -7.08 -10.13
N VAL A 190 -8.24 -7.85 -9.11
CA VAL A 190 -8.92 -7.88 -7.80
C VAL A 190 -8.76 -6.54 -7.10
N VAL A 191 -7.54 -5.98 -7.08
CA VAL A 191 -7.26 -4.66 -6.50
C VAL A 191 -8.11 -3.59 -7.18
N HIS A 192 -8.15 -3.57 -8.51
CA HIS A 192 -8.96 -2.62 -9.27
C HIS A 192 -10.44 -2.71 -8.88
N ARG A 193 -11.01 -3.92 -8.91
CA ARG A 193 -12.41 -4.18 -8.58
C ARG A 193 -12.75 -3.77 -7.15
N GLU A 194 -11.88 -4.06 -6.19
CA GLU A 194 -12.07 -3.68 -4.79
C GLU A 194 -11.98 -2.16 -4.58
N LEU A 195 -11.05 -1.47 -5.26
CA LEU A 195 -10.94 0.00 -5.20
C LEU A 195 -12.17 0.68 -5.80
N THR A 196 -12.65 0.20 -6.95
CA THR A 196 -13.81 0.75 -7.65
C THR A 196 -15.10 0.52 -6.87
N ALA A 197 -15.33 -0.69 -6.37
CA ALA A 197 -16.52 -1.04 -5.59
C ALA A 197 -16.63 -0.25 -4.27
N ASN A 198 -15.49 0.17 -3.71
CA ASN A 198 -15.42 0.87 -2.42
C ASN A 198 -15.04 2.36 -2.56
N ALA A 199 -15.22 2.96 -3.74
CA ALA A 199 -14.72 4.30 -4.06
C ALA A 199 -15.12 5.39 -3.04
N ALA A 200 -16.38 5.39 -2.60
CA ALA A 200 -16.88 6.36 -1.61
C ALA A 200 -16.23 6.16 -0.24
N ALA A 201 -16.15 4.91 0.24
CA ALA A 201 -15.53 4.59 1.52
C ALA A 201 -14.03 4.90 1.53
N PHE A 202 -13.33 4.62 0.43
CA PHE A 202 -11.93 5.02 0.29
C PHE A 202 -11.75 6.54 0.24
N ALA A 203 -12.61 7.30 -0.43
CA ALA A 203 -12.53 8.76 -0.44
C ALA A 203 -12.67 9.36 0.98
N SER A 204 -13.57 8.80 1.80
CA SER A 204 -13.69 9.17 3.21
C SER A 204 -12.43 8.79 4.00
N LEU A 205 -11.89 7.59 3.79
CA LEU A 205 -10.65 7.14 4.45
C LEU A 205 -9.43 8.00 4.08
N GLU A 206 -9.28 8.37 2.80
CA GLU A 206 -8.23 9.24 2.28
C GLU A 206 -8.24 10.59 3.01
N THR A 207 -9.43 11.21 3.10
CA THR A 207 -9.63 12.50 3.77
C THR A 207 -9.28 12.43 5.26
N ALA A 208 -9.85 11.46 5.97
CA ALA A 208 -9.63 11.30 7.41
C ALA A 208 -8.16 10.97 7.75
N THR A 209 -7.55 10.10 6.94
CA THR A 209 -6.15 9.71 7.12
C THR A 209 -5.21 10.89 6.86
N ALA A 210 -5.47 11.68 5.82
CA ALA A 210 -4.67 12.85 5.50
C ALA A 210 -4.68 13.88 6.65
N ALA A 211 -5.85 14.09 7.27
CA ALA A 211 -5.99 14.98 8.43
C ALA A 211 -5.18 14.49 9.64
N LEU A 212 -5.23 13.19 9.96
CA LEU A 212 -4.55 12.63 11.14
C LEU A 212 -3.04 12.48 10.98
N ILE A 213 -2.60 12.05 9.80
CA ILE A 213 -1.17 11.78 9.56
C ILE A 213 -0.44 13.06 9.16
N GLY A 214 -1.15 14.05 8.60
CA GLY A 214 -0.59 15.30 8.08
C GLY A 214 -0.01 15.16 6.67
N ARG A 215 -0.34 14.08 5.95
CA ARG A 215 0.06 13.85 4.55
C ARG A 215 -0.96 12.94 3.85
N PRO A 216 -1.23 13.13 2.55
CA PRO A 216 -2.14 12.26 1.82
C PRO A 216 -1.53 10.86 1.60
N LEU A 217 -2.38 9.84 1.64
CA LEU A 217 -2.11 8.52 1.09
C LEU A 217 -3.14 8.27 -0.01
N THR A 218 -2.74 7.65 -1.12
CA THR A 218 -3.68 7.25 -2.18
C THR A 218 -4.57 6.12 -1.66
N ARG A 219 -5.78 5.99 -2.20
CA ARG A 219 -6.65 4.84 -1.90
C ARG A 219 -6.00 3.50 -2.22
N LEU A 220 -5.19 3.44 -3.27
CA LEU A 220 -4.42 2.25 -3.59
C LEU A 220 -3.47 1.92 -2.44
N ARG A 221 -2.75 2.91 -1.89
CA ARG A 221 -1.89 2.68 -0.74
C ARG A 221 -2.66 2.27 0.51
N LEU A 222 -3.82 2.88 0.76
CA LEU A 222 -4.68 2.51 1.89
C LEU A 222 -5.16 1.05 1.77
N HIS A 223 -5.55 0.65 0.56
CA HIS A 223 -5.88 -0.73 0.23
C HIS A 223 -4.69 -1.66 0.52
N ASP A 224 -3.50 -1.35 0.00
CA ASP A 224 -2.28 -2.14 0.20
C ASP A 224 -1.95 -2.30 1.70
N VAL A 225 -2.12 -1.24 2.50
CA VAL A 225 -1.89 -1.27 3.96
C VAL A 225 -2.90 -2.20 4.64
N LEU A 226 -4.19 -2.08 4.35
CA LEU A 226 -5.24 -2.90 4.97
C LEU A 226 -5.05 -4.38 4.59
N LEU A 227 -4.82 -4.65 3.31
CA LEU A 227 -4.55 -6.00 2.81
C LEU A 227 -3.32 -6.61 3.47
N TRP A 228 -2.22 -5.86 3.56
CA TRP A 228 -1.00 -6.35 4.19
C TRP A 228 -1.17 -6.57 5.70
N LEU A 229 -1.87 -5.68 6.41
CA LEU A 229 -2.17 -5.85 7.83
C LEU A 229 -3.03 -7.09 8.09
N SER A 230 -4.04 -7.35 7.24
CA SER A 230 -4.83 -8.58 7.31
C SER A 230 -3.97 -9.81 7.00
N GLY A 231 -3.28 -9.82 5.87
CA GLY A 231 -2.50 -10.97 5.43
C GLY A 231 -1.31 -11.31 6.32
N SER A 232 -0.74 -10.32 7.02
CA SER A 232 0.33 -10.51 8.00
C SER A 232 -0.15 -10.74 9.43
N LEU A 233 -1.47 -10.84 9.65
CA LEU A 233 -2.11 -11.02 10.96
C LEU A 233 -1.80 -9.89 11.95
N ARG A 234 -1.62 -8.66 11.45
CA ARG A 234 -1.29 -7.46 12.22
C ARG A 234 -2.46 -6.49 12.39
N MET A 235 -3.58 -6.73 11.72
CA MET A 235 -4.79 -5.88 11.77
C MET A 235 -5.22 -5.57 13.21
N THR A 236 -5.46 -6.59 14.04
CA THR A 236 -5.92 -6.40 15.43
C THR A 236 -4.97 -5.52 16.24
N HIS A 237 -3.66 -5.72 16.10
CA HIS A 237 -2.66 -4.92 16.81
C HIS A 237 -2.63 -3.47 16.31
N ALA A 238 -2.64 -3.26 14.99
CA ALA A 238 -2.66 -1.93 14.40
C ALA A 238 -3.92 -1.15 14.83
N VAL A 239 -5.09 -1.79 14.83
CA VAL A 239 -6.35 -1.18 15.31
C VAL A 239 -6.25 -0.79 16.78
N ALA A 240 -5.75 -1.68 17.65
CA ALA A 240 -5.62 -1.39 19.07
C ALA A 240 -4.71 -0.18 19.33
N VAL A 241 -3.57 -0.12 18.63
CA VAL A 241 -2.62 1.01 18.71
C VAL A 241 -3.24 2.29 18.17
N GLY A 242 -3.90 2.25 17.01
CA GLY A 242 -4.55 3.43 16.44
C GLY A 242 -5.67 3.98 17.31
N ARG A 243 -6.47 3.11 17.93
CA ARG A 243 -7.51 3.54 18.89
C ARG A 243 -6.91 4.21 20.12
N ALA A 244 -5.83 3.67 20.68
CA ALA A 244 -5.14 4.30 21.81
C ALA A 244 -4.60 5.69 21.43
N LEU A 245 -3.93 5.80 20.28
CA LEU A 245 -3.38 7.07 19.78
C LEU A 245 -4.46 8.13 19.52
N ALA A 246 -5.65 7.71 19.08
CA ALA A 246 -6.75 8.64 18.84
C ALA A 246 -7.52 9.01 20.11
N ALA A 247 -7.54 8.16 21.14
CA ALA A 247 -8.08 8.50 22.45
C ALA A 247 -7.22 9.58 23.14
N ASP A 248 -5.92 9.59 22.85
CA ASP A 248 -4.98 10.60 23.31
C ASP A 248 -5.04 11.91 22.50
N SER A 249 -5.79 11.95 21.38
CA SER A 249 -5.94 13.13 20.52
C SER A 249 -7.25 13.88 20.81
N GLU A 250 -7.23 15.22 20.75
CA GLU A 250 -8.40 16.06 21.03
C GLU A 250 -9.58 15.85 20.05
N GLN A 251 -9.33 15.23 18.89
CA GLN A 251 -10.29 15.12 17.80
C GLN A 251 -11.07 13.79 17.79
N GLY A 252 -10.51 12.69 18.32
CA GLY A 252 -11.13 11.35 18.26
C GLY A 252 -11.31 10.82 16.82
N LEU A 253 -11.53 9.50 16.65
CA LEU A 253 -11.70 8.91 15.30
C LEU A 253 -13.05 9.25 14.66
N ASP A 254 -14.12 9.24 15.46
CA ASP A 254 -15.49 9.36 14.94
C ASP A 254 -15.81 10.77 14.42
N ALA A 255 -15.10 11.81 14.90
CA ALA A 255 -15.30 13.17 14.44
C ALA A 255 -14.76 13.42 13.02
N LEU A 256 -13.91 12.52 12.50
CA LEU A 256 -13.25 12.65 11.20
C LEU A 256 -13.91 11.81 10.11
N LEU A 257 -14.90 11.00 10.47
CA LEU A 257 -15.65 10.19 9.53
C LEU A 257 -17.04 10.80 9.32
N PRO A 258 -17.61 10.70 8.10
CA PRO A 258 -18.98 11.13 7.87
C PRO A 258 -19.94 10.30 8.73
N ALA A 259 -20.98 10.97 9.23
CA ALA A 259 -22.06 10.35 10.00
C ALA A 259 -22.97 9.46 9.13
#